data_AF-A0A438G812-F1
#
_entry.id   AF-A0A438G812-F1
#
_cell.length_a   1.000
_cell.length_b   1.000
_cell.length_c   1.000
_cell.angle_alpha   90.00
_cell.angle_beta   90.00
_cell.angle_gamma   90.00
#
_symmetry.space_group_name_H-M   'P 1'
#
loop_
_entity.id
_entity.type
_entity.pdbx_description
1 polymer ?
#
loop_
_entity_poly.entity_id
_entity_poly.type
_entity_poly.pdbx_seq_one_letter_code
_entity_poly.pdbx_strand_id
1 'polypeptide(L)'
;MHANLCILEPLCPSCTFKTSPTSPSLPSLIFASSSIASRWTTQLTSSDYYYAKSFLMGYASDIIPIFAIVVAIYVSFSMAAMHGIAVAASGMLSTIATGLAIDAYGPISDNAGGIAEMAGKSHKIRQRTNALDAAGNTTAAIGKGFAIGSTALVSLALSHAPILVDCLVIKERALWDYKAQLEEDPTVHRHLSFPVRRLAGAESVQVD
;
A
#
# COMPACT_ATOMS: atom_id res chain seq x y z
N MET A 1 -31.53 -5.14 15.59
CA MET A 1 -30.09 -4.98 15.90
C MET A 1 -29.34 -4.68 14.60
N HIS A 2 -29.66 -3.54 13.99
CA HIS A 2 -29.03 -3.00 12.78
C HIS A 2 -28.07 -1.91 13.23
N ALA A 3 -26.84 -2.28 13.58
CA ALA A 3 -25.70 -1.41 13.80
C ALA A 3 -24.48 -2.33 14.00
N ASN A 4 -23.32 -1.93 13.50
CA ASN A 4 -21.99 -2.55 13.69
C ASN A 4 -21.39 -3.40 12.56
N LEU A 5 -21.64 -3.08 11.28
CA LEU A 5 -20.73 -3.50 10.21
C LEU A 5 -20.40 -2.38 9.19
N CYS A 6 -20.60 -1.11 9.56
CA CYS A 6 -20.24 0.06 8.73
C CYS A 6 -18.82 0.61 8.99
N ILE A 7 -18.03 0.01 9.90
CA ILE A 7 -16.68 0.51 10.24
C ILE A 7 -15.59 -0.12 9.34
N LEU A 8 -15.93 -1.08 8.49
CA LEU A 8 -14.98 -1.85 7.68
C LEU A 8 -14.76 -1.31 6.25
N GLU A 9 -15.39 -0.17 5.89
CA GLU A 9 -15.39 0.33 4.50
C GLU A 9 -14.10 1.02 3.97
N PRO A 10 -13.12 1.55 4.74
CA PRO A 10 -12.10 2.37 4.11
C PRO A 10 -10.95 1.56 3.48
N LEU A 11 -10.88 0.24 3.66
CA LEU A 11 -9.78 -0.59 3.16
C LEU A 11 -10.14 -1.22 1.81
N CYS A 12 -10.14 -0.40 0.75
CA CYS A 12 -10.28 -0.80 -0.67
C CYS A 12 -11.57 -1.57 -1.03
N PRO A 13 -12.70 -0.88 -1.32
CA PRO A 13 -13.95 -1.52 -1.75
C PRO A 13 -13.81 -2.37 -3.01
N SER A 14 -12.81 -2.11 -3.86
CA SER A 14 -12.59 -2.84 -5.12
C SER A 14 -12.04 -4.26 -4.94
N CYS A 15 -11.16 -4.47 -3.96
CA CYS A 15 -10.65 -5.81 -3.64
C CYS A 15 -11.77 -6.67 -3.03
N THR A 16 -12.53 -6.09 -2.10
CA THR A 16 -13.70 -6.71 -1.47
C THR A 16 -14.79 -7.05 -2.48
N PHE A 17 -15.08 -6.13 -3.42
CA PHE A 17 -16.10 -6.32 -4.45
C PHE A 17 -15.76 -7.44 -5.45
N LYS A 18 -14.49 -7.80 -5.66
CA LYS A 18 -14.13 -8.84 -6.65
C LYS A 18 -13.76 -10.19 -6.06
N THR A 19 -13.52 -10.25 -4.75
CA THR A 19 -13.18 -11.48 -4.02
C THR A 19 -14.36 -12.02 -3.20
N SER A 20 -15.38 -11.19 -2.91
CA SER A 20 -16.60 -11.64 -2.25
C SER A 20 -17.43 -12.57 -3.14
N PRO A 21 -17.91 -13.72 -2.63
CA PRO A 21 -18.79 -14.63 -3.35
C PRO A 21 -20.19 -14.06 -3.65
N THR A 22 -20.55 -12.91 -3.06
CA THR A 22 -21.84 -12.23 -3.26
C THR A 22 -21.84 -11.21 -4.41
N SER A 23 -20.70 -10.98 -5.04
CA SER A 23 -20.54 -9.97 -6.09
C SER A 23 -20.80 -10.53 -7.50
N PRO A 24 -21.51 -9.79 -8.38
CA PRO A 24 -21.60 -10.16 -9.79
C PRO A 24 -20.24 -9.92 -10.46
N SER A 25 -19.49 -10.98 -10.70
CA SER A 25 -18.19 -10.91 -11.36
C SER A 25 -18.35 -10.52 -12.84
N LEU A 26 -17.71 -9.41 -13.27
CA LEU A 26 -17.64 -8.93 -14.66
C LEU A 26 -17.36 -10.02 -15.74
N PRO A 27 -16.50 -11.04 -15.48
CA PRO A 27 -16.30 -12.14 -16.42
C PRO A 27 -17.57 -12.87 -16.82
N SER A 28 -18.57 -12.95 -15.94
CA SER A 28 -19.86 -13.60 -16.19
C SER A 28 -20.68 -12.86 -17.26
N LEU A 29 -20.55 -11.52 -17.32
CA LEU A 29 -21.24 -10.66 -18.27
C LEU A 29 -20.53 -10.63 -19.64
N ILE A 30 -19.19 -10.64 -19.65
CA ILE A 30 -18.39 -10.63 -20.90
C ILE A 30 -18.50 -11.97 -21.64
N PHE A 31 -18.49 -13.10 -20.92
CA PHE A 31 -18.68 -14.42 -21.52
C PHE A 31 -20.11 -14.67 -22.00
N ALA A 32 -21.11 -14.03 -21.38
CA ALA A 32 -22.50 -14.14 -21.83
C ALA A 32 -22.79 -13.36 -23.14
N SER A 33 -21.96 -12.37 -23.49
CA SER A 33 -22.30 -11.37 -24.50
C SER A 33 -21.62 -11.54 -25.87
N SER A 34 -20.67 -12.47 -26.05
CA SER A 34 -19.92 -12.56 -27.32
C SER A 34 -20.20 -13.86 -28.09
N SER A 35 -20.74 -13.74 -29.30
CA SER A 35 -20.92 -14.85 -30.27
C SER A 35 -19.60 -15.51 -30.70
N ILE A 36 -18.47 -14.97 -30.28
CA ILE A 36 -17.12 -15.55 -30.43
C ILE A 36 -16.80 -16.51 -29.28
N ALA A 37 -17.26 -16.25 -28.06
CA ALA A 37 -17.03 -17.10 -26.90
C ALA A 37 -17.67 -18.49 -27.07
N SER A 38 -18.84 -18.57 -27.72
CA SER A 38 -19.53 -19.85 -27.99
C SER A 38 -18.72 -20.82 -28.85
N ARG A 39 -17.83 -20.31 -29.72
CA ARG A 39 -16.95 -21.10 -30.60
C ARG A 39 -15.72 -21.66 -29.89
N TRP A 40 -15.26 -20.99 -28.83
CA TRP A 40 -14.14 -21.43 -28.00
C TRP A 40 -14.58 -22.33 -26.85
N THR A 41 -15.79 -22.13 -26.31
CA THR A 41 -16.36 -22.99 -25.25
C THR A 41 -16.63 -24.42 -25.71
N THR A 42 -16.76 -24.69 -27.00
CA THR A 42 -16.99 -26.04 -27.54
C THR A 42 -15.74 -26.94 -27.57
N GLN A 43 -14.55 -26.41 -27.30
CA GLN A 43 -13.29 -27.19 -27.27
C GLN A 43 -12.58 -27.22 -25.91
N LEU A 44 -13.02 -26.41 -24.94
CA LEU A 44 -12.39 -26.33 -23.62
C LEU A 44 -13.00 -27.35 -22.68
N THR A 45 -12.16 -28.09 -21.94
CA THR A 45 -12.65 -28.90 -20.83
C THR A 45 -13.22 -27.98 -19.74
N SER A 46 -14.09 -28.49 -18.87
CA SER A 46 -14.65 -27.69 -17.76
C SER A 46 -13.55 -27.05 -16.91
N SER A 47 -12.42 -27.73 -16.76
CA SER A 47 -11.23 -27.24 -16.03
C SER A 47 -10.62 -26.00 -16.70
N ASP A 48 -10.37 -26.06 -18.01
CA ASP A 48 -9.73 -24.98 -18.76
C ASP A 48 -10.56 -23.68 -18.73
N TYR A 49 -11.89 -23.82 -18.74
CA TYR A 49 -12.81 -22.69 -18.59
C TYR A 49 -12.65 -21.99 -17.23
N TYR A 50 -12.58 -22.74 -16.12
CA TYR A 50 -12.41 -22.14 -14.78
C TYR A 50 -11.04 -21.49 -14.62
N TYR A 51 -9.98 -22.05 -15.21
CA TYR A 51 -8.66 -21.43 -15.24
C TYR A 51 -8.66 -20.12 -16.02
N ALA A 52 -9.20 -20.11 -17.24
CA ALA A 52 -9.29 -18.90 -18.06
C ALA A 52 -10.13 -17.82 -17.38
N LYS A 53 -11.27 -18.19 -16.77
CA LYS A 53 -12.10 -17.26 -15.99
C LYS A 53 -11.33 -16.65 -14.80
N SER A 54 -10.55 -17.45 -14.09
CA SER A 54 -9.76 -16.99 -12.93
C SER A 54 -8.68 -15.99 -13.34
N PHE A 55 -7.98 -16.26 -14.45
CA PHE A 55 -6.97 -15.36 -14.99
C PHE A 55 -7.57 -14.00 -15.41
N LEU A 56 -8.66 -14.04 -16.18
CA LEU A 56 -9.37 -12.83 -16.61
C LEU A 56 -9.93 -12.02 -15.44
N MET A 57 -10.42 -12.69 -14.38
CA MET A 57 -10.85 -12.01 -13.16
C MET A 57 -9.69 -11.26 -12.49
N GLY A 58 -8.48 -11.83 -12.49
CA GLY A 58 -7.27 -11.18 -12.00
C GLY A 58 -6.91 -9.90 -12.78
N TYR A 59 -6.81 -9.97 -14.11
CA TYR A 59 -6.53 -8.74 -14.89
C TYR A 59 -7.59 -7.67 -14.69
N ALA A 60 -8.86 -8.07 -14.59
CA ALA A 60 -9.93 -7.13 -14.33
C ALA A 60 -9.83 -6.53 -12.92
N SER A 61 -9.30 -7.24 -11.91
CA SER A 61 -9.21 -6.74 -10.53
C SER A 61 -8.23 -5.59 -10.37
N ASP A 62 -7.13 -5.60 -11.13
CA ASP A 62 -6.00 -4.71 -10.88
C ASP A 62 -6.20 -3.29 -11.45
N ILE A 63 -7.16 -3.10 -12.35
CA ILE A 63 -7.41 -1.81 -13.01
C ILE A 63 -7.70 -0.70 -11.98
N ILE A 64 -8.65 -0.94 -11.07
CA ILE A 64 -9.06 0.08 -10.09
C ILE A 64 -7.94 0.46 -9.11
N PRO A 65 -7.23 -0.50 -8.47
CA PRO A 65 -6.13 -0.16 -7.56
C PRO A 65 -4.97 0.55 -8.27
N ILE A 66 -4.65 0.21 -9.53
CA ILE A 66 -3.64 0.95 -10.30
C ILE A 66 -4.04 2.42 -10.47
N PHE A 67 -5.28 2.70 -10.87
CA PHE A 67 -5.78 4.07 -11.00
C PHE A 67 -5.74 4.83 -9.66
N ALA A 68 -6.10 4.17 -8.55
CA ALA A 68 -6.02 4.77 -7.22
C ALA A 68 -4.60 5.20 -6.85
N ILE A 69 -3.60 4.36 -7.13
CA ILE A 69 -2.18 4.67 -6.89
C ILE A 69 -1.71 5.84 -7.76
N VAL A 70 -2.08 5.86 -9.04
CA VAL A 70 -1.71 6.96 -9.97
C VAL A 70 -2.26 8.30 -9.47
N VAL A 71 -3.53 8.34 -9.04
CA VAL A 71 -4.14 9.55 -8.49
C VAL A 71 -3.45 9.97 -7.19
N ALA A 72 -3.17 9.02 -6.29
CA ALA A 72 -2.47 9.30 -5.05
C ALA A 72 -1.08 9.90 -5.29
N ILE A 73 -0.31 9.37 -6.24
CA ILE A 73 0.99 9.91 -6.64
C ILE A 73 0.83 11.33 -7.20
N TYR A 74 -0.11 11.54 -8.13
CA TYR A 74 -0.31 12.83 -8.79
C TYR A 74 -0.64 13.96 -7.80
N VAL A 75 -1.58 13.70 -6.88
CA VAL A 75 -1.98 14.68 -5.87
C VAL A 75 -0.84 14.97 -4.90
N SER A 76 -0.19 13.93 -4.40
CA SER A 76 0.90 14.05 -3.43
C SER A 76 2.11 14.77 -4.00
N PHE A 77 2.46 14.46 -5.26
CA PHE A 77 3.53 15.12 -5.98
C PHE A 77 3.25 16.60 -6.22
N SER A 78 2.01 16.95 -6.55
CA SER A 78 1.62 18.34 -6.81
C SER A 78 1.65 19.21 -5.56
N MET A 79 1.42 18.64 -4.38
CA MET A 79 1.41 19.39 -3.11
C MET A 79 2.80 19.58 -2.51
N ALA A 80 3.64 18.53 -2.47
CA ALA A 80 4.93 18.57 -1.77
C ALA A 80 6.02 17.75 -2.47
N ALA A 81 5.95 17.62 -3.80
CA ALA A 81 6.90 16.88 -4.62
C ALA A 81 7.17 15.47 -4.06
N MET A 82 8.44 15.07 -3.97
CA MET A 82 8.84 13.75 -3.45
C MET A 82 8.53 13.57 -1.97
N HIS A 83 8.56 14.65 -1.16
CA HIS A 83 8.22 14.57 0.26
C HIS A 83 6.73 14.27 0.45
N GLY A 84 5.87 14.82 -0.41
CA GLY A 84 4.44 14.52 -0.43
C GLY A 84 4.16 13.04 -0.67
N ILE A 85 4.87 12.41 -1.61
CA ILE A 85 4.74 10.96 -1.89
C ILE A 85 5.16 10.14 -0.67
N ALA A 86 6.25 10.52 0.00
CA ALA A 86 6.71 9.84 1.22
C ALA A 86 5.66 9.95 2.35
N VAL A 87 5.10 11.14 2.57
CA VAL A 87 4.05 11.36 3.58
C VAL A 87 2.77 10.59 3.22
N ALA A 88 2.38 10.52 1.94
CA ALA A 88 1.24 9.73 1.49
C ALA A 88 1.45 8.23 1.74
N ALA A 89 2.66 7.72 1.54
CA ALA A 89 3.01 6.33 1.87
C ALA A 89 2.89 6.06 3.37
N SER A 90 3.39 6.96 4.23
CA SER A 90 3.22 6.87 5.69
C SER A 90 1.74 6.99 6.11
N GLY A 91 0.96 7.82 5.41
CA GLY A 91 -0.48 7.97 5.63
C GLY A 91 -1.25 6.69 5.32
N MET A 92 -0.90 5.99 4.24
CA MET A 92 -1.47 4.67 3.93
C MET A 92 -1.20 3.68 5.07
N LEU A 93 0.00 3.67 5.63
CA LEU A 93 0.39 2.78 6.74
C LEU A 93 -0.20 3.17 8.10
N SER A 94 -0.82 4.36 8.24
CA SER A 94 -1.39 4.80 9.52
C SER A 94 -2.45 3.84 10.09
N THR A 95 -3.17 3.13 9.21
CA THR A 95 -4.19 2.14 9.58
C THR A 95 -3.67 0.70 9.59
N ILE A 96 -2.35 0.49 9.61
CA ILE A 96 -1.75 -0.85 9.52
C ILE A 96 -2.18 -1.76 10.68
N ALA A 97 -2.40 -1.22 11.88
CA ALA A 97 -2.85 -2.01 13.03
C ALA A 97 -4.21 -2.68 12.77
N THR A 98 -5.16 -1.93 12.20
CA THR A 98 -6.47 -2.46 11.81
C THR A 98 -6.34 -3.43 10.64
N GLY A 99 -5.51 -3.11 9.64
CA GLY A 99 -5.25 -4.00 8.51
C GLY A 99 -4.69 -5.36 8.94
N LEU A 100 -3.68 -5.37 9.80
CA LEU A 100 -3.07 -6.60 10.33
C LEU A 100 -4.03 -7.41 11.20
N ALA A 101 -4.88 -6.75 11.99
CA ALA A 101 -5.88 -7.46 12.79
C ALA A 101 -6.90 -8.21 11.91
N ILE A 102 -7.30 -7.60 10.79
CA ILE A 102 -8.25 -8.17 9.82
C ILE A 102 -7.59 -9.23 8.93
N ASP A 103 -6.29 -9.11 8.63
CA ASP A 103 -5.53 -10.12 7.90
C ASP A 103 -5.26 -11.36 8.77
N ALA A 104 -4.88 -11.17 10.04
CA ALA A 104 -4.68 -12.25 11.00
C ALA A 104 -5.96 -13.04 11.31
N TYR A 105 -7.13 -12.43 11.10
CA TYR A 105 -8.43 -13.08 11.28
C TYR A 105 -8.61 -14.32 10.38
N GLY A 106 -8.11 -14.27 9.13
CA GLY A 106 -8.30 -15.36 8.16
C GLY A 106 -7.71 -16.69 8.65
N PRO A 107 -6.40 -16.78 8.91
CA PRO A 107 -5.76 -17.99 9.42
C PRO A 107 -6.34 -18.49 10.74
N ILE A 108 -6.81 -17.59 11.61
CA ILE A 108 -7.46 -17.97 12.87
C ILE A 108 -8.79 -18.68 12.59
N SER A 109 -9.60 -18.13 11.66
CA SER A 109 -10.90 -18.71 11.30
C SER A 109 -10.80 -20.04 10.57
N ASP A 110 -9.80 -20.21 9.69
CA ASP A 110 -9.50 -21.44 8.98
C ASP A 110 -9.12 -22.57 9.96
N ASN A 111 -8.16 -22.30 10.86
CA ASN A 111 -7.77 -23.26 11.90
C ASN A 111 -8.93 -23.64 12.83
N ALA A 112 -9.81 -22.70 13.17
CA ALA A 112 -11.02 -22.99 13.95
C ALA A 112 -12.00 -23.91 13.19
N GLY A 113 -12.14 -23.74 11.87
CA GLY A 113 -12.91 -24.62 10.99
C GLY A 113 -12.33 -26.03 10.90
N GLY A 114 -11.01 -26.14 10.75
CA GLY A 114 -10.29 -27.42 10.74
C GLY A 114 -10.41 -28.18 12.06
N ILE A 115 -10.28 -27.50 13.20
CA ILE A 115 -10.51 -28.12 14.52
C ILE A 115 -11.96 -28.59 14.66
N ALA A 116 -12.94 -27.78 14.20
CA ALA A 116 -14.35 -28.16 14.27
C ALA A 116 -14.65 -29.42 13.41
N GLU A 117 -13.96 -29.58 12.28
CA GLU A 117 -14.04 -30.78 11.43
C GLU A 117 -13.44 -32.00 12.12
N MET A 118 -12.19 -31.89 12.56
CA MET A 118 -11.45 -33.00 13.17
C MET A 118 -12.08 -33.44 14.50
N ALA A 119 -12.70 -32.51 15.24
CA ALA A 119 -13.40 -32.79 16.49
C ALA A 119 -14.85 -33.28 16.28
N GLY A 120 -15.27 -33.56 15.04
CA GLY A 120 -16.60 -34.12 14.72
C GLY A 120 -17.77 -33.23 15.15
N LYS A 121 -17.60 -31.90 15.12
CA LYS A 121 -18.64 -30.97 15.60
C LYS A 121 -19.83 -30.89 14.64
N SER A 122 -20.98 -30.45 15.17
CA SER A 122 -22.24 -30.31 14.43
C SER A 122 -22.08 -29.45 13.16
N HIS A 123 -22.81 -29.81 12.10
CA HIS A 123 -22.87 -29.09 10.83
C HIS A 123 -23.17 -27.59 10.99
N LYS A 124 -23.92 -27.20 12.03
CA LYS A 124 -24.22 -25.78 12.32
C LYS A 124 -22.98 -24.98 12.72
N ILE A 125 -22.02 -25.61 13.41
CA ILE A 125 -20.74 -24.98 13.76
C ILE A 125 -19.89 -24.84 12.50
N ARG A 126 -19.88 -25.87 11.65
CA ARG A 126 -19.12 -25.86 10.40
C ARG A 126 -19.63 -24.83 9.39
N GLN A 127 -20.95 -24.66 9.27
CA GLN A 127 -21.52 -23.58 8.45
C GLN A 127 -21.09 -22.20 8.94
N ARG A 128 -20.97 -22.00 10.25
CA ARG A 128 -20.45 -20.73 10.80
C ARG A 128 -18.98 -20.56 10.48
N THR A 129 -18.13 -21.55 10.77
CA THR A 129 -16.69 -21.44 10.49
C THR A 129 -16.39 -21.28 9.01
N ASN A 130 -17.14 -21.94 8.12
CA ASN A 130 -16.98 -21.77 6.67
C ASN A 130 -17.37 -20.35 6.21
N ALA A 131 -18.37 -19.73 6.83
CA ALA A 131 -18.71 -18.34 6.54
C ALA A 131 -17.60 -17.38 7.01
N LEU A 132 -16.95 -17.69 8.14
CA LEU A 132 -15.82 -16.91 8.66
C LEU A 132 -14.56 -17.09 7.79
N ASP A 133 -14.25 -18.32 7.37
CA ASP A 133 -13.12 -18.62 6.46
C ASP A 133 -13.31 -17.94 5.09
N ALA A 134 -14.52 -17.95 4.52
CA ALA A 134 -14.81 -17.21 3.29
C ALA A 134 -14.56 -15.69 3.44
N ALA A 135 -14.89 -15.12 4.60
CA ALA A 135 -14.57 -13.72 4.91
C ALA A 135 -13.05 -13.53 5.10
N GLY A 136 -12.37 -14.47 5.76
CA GLY A 136 -10.92 -14.50 5.94
C GLY A 136 -10.14 -14.53 4.62
N ASN A 137 -10.61 -15.28 3.63
CA ASN A 137 -10.00 -15.32 2.30
C ASN A 137 -10.12 -13.97 1.57
N THR A 138 -11.23 -13.25 1.79
CA THR A 138 -11.42 -11.89 1.27
C THR A 138 -10.47 -10.91 1.95
N THR A 139 -10.32 -11.01 3.28
CA THR A 139 -9.44 -10.12 4.03
C THR A 139 -7.97 -10.35 3.74
N ALA A 140 -7.56 -11.60 3.51
CA ALA A 140 -6.21 -11.94 3.06
C ALA A 140 -5.88 -11.32 1.70
N ALA A 141 -6.85 -11.26 0.77
CA ALA A 141 -6.67 -10.58 -0.51
C ALA A 141 -6.52 -9.06 -0.34
N ILE A 142 -7.29 -8.44 0.57
CA ILE A 142 -7.16 -7.02 0.91
C ILE A 142 -5.78 -6.73 1.51
N GLY A 143 -5.30 -7.57 2.45
CA GLY A 143 -3.98 -7.44 3.07
C GLY A 143 -2.85 -7.48 2.04
N LYS A 144 -2.91 -8.41 1.09
CA LYS A 144 -1.96 -8.48 -0.05
C LYS A 144 -2.01 -7.22 -0.91
N GLY A 145 -3.21 -6.74 -1.27
CA GLY A 145 -3.37 -5.52 -2.06
C GLY A 145 -2.82 -4.28 -1.36
N PHE A 146 -3.06 -4.15 -0.05
CA PHE A 146 -2.52 -3.07 0.77
C PHE A 146 -0.99 -3.11 0.80
N ALA A 147 -0.40 -4.28 1.00
CA ALA A 147 1.06 -4.46 0.99
C ALA A 147 1.71 -4.10 -0.36
N ILE A 148 1.07 -4.49 -1.48
CA ILE A 148 1.56 -4.15 -2.83
C ILE A 148 1.48 -2.63 -3.06
N GLY A 149 0.35 -2.01 -2.71
CA GLY A 149 0.15 -0.57 -2.86
C GLY A 149 1.12 0.26 -2.03
N SER A 150 1.33 -0.12 -0.76
CA SER A 150 2.28 0.57 0.12
C SER A 150 3.71 0.41 -0.38
N THR A 151 4.08 -0.79 -0.84
CA THR A 151 5.42 -1.04 -1.40
C THR A 151 5.66 -0.18 -2.64
N ALA A 152 4.68 -0.04 -3.54
CA ALA A 152 4.82 0.80 -4.73
C ALA A 152 5.12 2.27 -4.37
N LEU A 153 4.40 2.85 -3.41
CA LEU A 153 4.62 4.23 -2.98
C LEU A 153 5.95 4.42 -2.24
N VAL A 154 6.31 3.49 -1.36
CA VAL A 154 7.58 3.52 -0.61
C VAL A 154 8.77 3.35 -1.55
N SER A 155 8.70 2.43 -2.52
CA SER A 155 9.75 2.25 -3.52
C SER A 155 9.96 3.52 -4.33
N LEU A 156 8.90 4.19 -4.78
CA LEU A 156 9.01 5.48 -5.46
C LEU A 156 9.67 6.54 -4.58
N ALA A 157 9.23 6.71 -3.33
CA ALA A 157 9.85 7.67 -2.43
C ALA A 157 11.34 7.38 -2.20
N LEU A 158 11.69 6.11 -1.99
CA LEU A 158 13.05 5.67 -1.69
C LEU A 158 13.98 5.80 -2.90
N SER A 159 13.51 5.58 -4.13
CA SER A 159 14.33 5.77 -5.33
C SER A 159 14.85 7.21 -5.49
N HIS A 160 14.14 8.21 -4.95
CA HIS A 160 14.53 9.62 -5.05
C HIS A 160 15.27 10.14 -3.81
N ALA A 161 15.15 9.44 -2.67
CA ALA A 161 15.83 9.80 -1.44
C ALA A 161 17.37 9.98 -1.59
N PRO A 162 18.14 9.07 -2.22
CA PRO A 162 19.58 9.25 -2.35
C PRO A 162 19.96 10.48 -3.18
N ILE A 163 19.21 10.76 -4.26
CA ILE A 163 19.43 11.94 -5.11
C ILE A 163 19.24 13.23 -4.31
N LEU A 164 18.21 13.26 -3.45
CA LEU A 164 17.96 14.42 -2.59
C LEU A 164 19.10 14.62 -1.58
N VAL A 165 19.58 13.54 -0.97
CA VAL A 165 20.71 13.57 -0.03
C VAL A 165 21.97 14.08 -0.74
N ASP A 166 22.28 13.59 -1.93
CA ASP A 166 23.44 14.02 -2.70
C ASP A 166 23.36 15.52 -3.05
N CYS A 167 22.22 16.00 -3.53
CA CYS A 167 22.03 17.42 -3.82
C CYS A 167 22.19 18.30 -2.57
N LEU A 168 21.72 17.84 -1.41
CA LEU A 168 21.90 18.56 -0.14
C LEU A 168 23.38 18.61 0.25
N VAL A 169 24.08 17.48 0.21
CA VAL A 169 25.52 17.40 0.54
C VAL A 169 26.35 18.27 -0.41
N ILE A 170 26.06 18.25 -1.71
CA ILE A 170 26.74 19.10 -2.70
C ILE A 170 26.50 20.58 -2.39
N LYS A 171 25.25 20.96 -2.07
CA LYS A 171 24.90 22.34 -1.75
C LYS A 171 25.57 22.82 -0.45
N GLU A 172 25.66 21.94 0.54
CA GLU A 172 26.33 22.22 1.81
C GLU A 172 27.84 22.39 1.60
N ARG A 173 28.47 21.50 0.82
CA ARG A 173 29.88 21.61 0.46
C ARG A 173 30.18 22.89 -0.33
N ALA A 174 29.34 23.24 -1.31
CA ALA A 174 29.49 24.48 -2.07
C ALA A 174 29.33 25.74 -1.20
N LEU A 175 28.48 25.71 -0.17
CA LEU A 175 28.34 26.80 0.80
C LEU A 175 29.60 26.97 1.66
N TRP A 176 30.26 25.87 2.04
CA TRP A 176 31.53 25.92 2.77
C TRP A 176 32.66 26.44 1.89
N ASP A 177 32.73 26.01 0.63
CA ASP A 177 33.71 26.54 -0.34
C ASP A 177 33.51 28.05 -0.55
N TYR A 178 32.25 28.50 -0.67
CA TYR A 178 31.91 29.92 -0.79
C TYR A 178 32.27 30.72 0.48
N LYS A 179 32.01 30.18 1.67
CA LYS A 179 32.42 30.81 2.94
C LYS A 179 33.94 30.90 3.08
N ALA A 180 34.66 29.85 2.72
CA ALA A 180 36.12 29.83 2.78
C ALA A 180 36.73 30.91 1.85
N GLN A 181 36.17 31.10 0.66
CA GLN A 181 36.58 32.18 -0.26
C GLN A 181 36.30 33.58 0.30
N LEU A 182 35.22 33.77 1.06
CA LEU A 182 34.93 35.04 1.73
C LEU A 182 35.87 35.34 2.91
N GLU A 183 36.39 34.31 3.59
CA GLU A 183 37.35 34.47 4.68
C GLU A 183 38.76 34.84 4.17
N GLU A 184 39.13 34.46 2.95
CA GLU A 184 40.42 34.80 2.32
C GLU A 184 40.48 36.23 1.74
N ASP A 185 39.36 36.94 1.52
CA ASP A 185 39.35 38.28 0.92
C ASP A 185 39.63 39.38 1.98
N PRO A 186 40.80 40.05 1.95
CA PRO A 186 41.19 41.05 2.96
C PRO A 186 40.33 42.33 2.92
N THR A 187 39.50 42.51 1.88
CA THR A 187 38.62 43.67 1.70
C THR A 187 37.34 43.57 2.54
N VAL A 188 36.87 42.35 2.82
CA VAL A 188 35.62 42.06 3.55
C VAL A 188 35.80 42.11 5.07
N HIS A 189 37.01 41.83 5.56
CA HIS A 189 37.37 41.90 6.99
C HIS A 189 37.21 43.30 7.62
N ARG A 190 37.14 44.37 6.81
CA ARG A 190 36.99 45.75 7.33
C ARG A 190 35.54 46.12 7.70
N HIS A 191 34.55 45.31 7.32
CA HIS A 191 33.12 45.58 7.61
C HIS A 191 32.45 44.55 8.54
N LEU A 192 33.08 43.42 8.85
CA LEU A 192 32.56 42.39 9.76
C LEU A 192 33.22 42.44 11.15
N SER A 193 33.33 43.63 11.74
CA SER A 193 33.63 43.78 13.18
C SER A 193 32.35 43.70 14.02
N PHE A 194 31.53 42.66 13.85
CA PHE A 194 30.43 42.35 14.76
C PHE A 194 30.36 40.84 15.03
N PRO A 195 30.10 40.40 16.28
CA PRO A 195 30.68 39.17 16.80
C PRO A 195 29.88 37.91 16.44
N VAL A 196 30.36 37.13 15.47
CA VAL A 196 29.96 35.74 15.21
C VAL A 196 30.78 34.79 16.11
N ARG A 197 30.79 35.03 17.43
CA ARG A 197 31.51 34.18 18.40
C ARG A 197 30.59 33.58 19.46
N ARG A 198 29.31 33.35 19.13
CA ARG A 198 28.31 32.82 20.09
C ARG A 198 27.48 31.61 19.61
N LEU A 199 27.79 30.99 18.48
CA LEU A 199 27.08 29.77 18.03
C LEU A 199 27.94 28.50 17.97
N ALA A 200 29.25 28.59 18.25
CA ALA A 200 30.15 27.43 18.34
C ALA A 200 30.26 26.85 19.77
N GLY A 201 29.31 27.16 20.66
CA GLY A 201 29.37 26.82 22.09
C GLY A 201 28.26 25.91 22.61
N ALA A 202 27.52 25.23 21.75
CA ALA A 202 26.41 24.35 22.15
C ALA A 202 26.59 22.93 21.60
N GLU A 203 27.75 22.32 21.83
CA GLU A 203 27.91 20.87 21.68
C GLU A 203 28.92 20.34 22.70
N SER A 204 28.45 20.20 23.94
CA SER A 204 29.05 19.32 24.94
C SER A 204 27.93 18.74 25.81
N VAL A 205 27.14 17.85 25.22
CA VAL A 205 26.32 16.91 26.00
C VAL A 205 27.25 15.72 26.31
N GLN A 206 27.70 15.66 27.56
CA GLN A 206 28.35 14.46 28.08
C GLN A 206 27.35 13.31 28.09
N VAL A 207 27.77 12.18 27.55
CA VAL A 207 27.14 10.88 27.77
C VAL A 207 27.83 10.31 29.02
N ASP A 208 27.07 10.20 30.11
CA ASP A 208 27.41 9.38 31.27
C ASP A 208 27.19 7.89 30.96
#